data_AF-A0A914LTY5-F1
#
_entry.id   AF-A0A914LTY5-F1
#
_cell.length_a   1.000
_cell.length_b   1.000
_cell.length_c   1.000
_cell.angle_alpha   90.00
_cell.angle_beta   90.00
_cell.angle_gamma   90.00
#
_symmetry.space_group_name_H-M   'P 1'
#
loop_
_entity.id
_entity.type
_entity.pdbx_description
1 polymer ?
#
loop_
_entity_poly.entity_id
_entity_poly.type
_entity_poly.pdbx_seq_one_letter_code
_entity_poly.pdbx_strand_id
1 'polypeptide(L)'
;MGVPGLLPYMKKACQEGNITQFEGKSLLVDASCLLHRGLIGCAEKIAMRQETDFYVGYVWKYVKLLLARKCHVILVFDGRPLPAKKTTNDSRRESREKYQILGEQLMSQGLKGEAFQAFCRGAELTRDIVEKTIRSFRNVNNVDVIVAPYEADAQIAYMVQKGFAHAVITEDSDLIVFGCDKIIFKMNPTDGSCVIYEKEKMPNCLCPILRRKFQFPTFRRICILAGCDYLQGGLQGVGLKGAEEIFAKTNQPELKTLLPRLPLYLNKRMRSKLDKNFVNDFIKAENTFLYQVVYDPNLRQQVPLNAYPVDEEEKENSMSPKESVKYPYAGEMFSPRKATRLALGNPENKLHLPTIADEFVFPVKIPEWSIWNLNYKNILERKEEEEELILEERFGAFKPPKSPIIKKRHAAELIGIPLSEGEAEEIGKTFEEKNKKRRFSEVETGLTTPKNGIYSRMSCDDWMRKYGMDKSN
;
A
#
# COMPACT_ATOMS: atom_id res chain seq x y z
N MET A 1 11.69 9.72 7.45
CA MET A 1 11.12 8.48 8.01
C MET A 1 11.59 7.34 7.13
N GLY A 2 11.47 6.09 7.57
CA GLY A 2 11.83 4.95 6.76
C GLY A 2 13.33 4.72 6.60
N VAL A 3 13.74 4.18 5.46
CA VAL A 3 15.13 3.81 5.18
C VAL A 3 16.00 5.05 4.92
N PRO A 4 17.00 5.36 5.77
CA PRO A 4 17.78 6.59 5.64
C PRO A 4 18.56 6.68 4.34
N GLY A 5 18.34 7.76 3.58
CA GLY A 5 19.09 8.03 2.34
C GLY A 5 18.69 7.17 1.14
N LEU A 6 17.54 6.48 1.20
CA LEU A 6 17.09 5.57 0.15
C LEU A 6 16.83 6.25 -1.19
N LEU A 7 16.08 7.36 -1.21
CA LEU A 7 15.77 8.06 -2.47
C LEU A 7 17.05 8.58 -3.20
N PRO A 8 18.02 9.23 -2.52
CA PRO A 8 19.32 9.54 -3.11
C PRO A 8 20.09 8.31 -3.62
N TYR A 9 20.03 7.20 -2.89
CA TYR A 9 20.66 5.94 -3.30
C TYR A 9 20.00 5.36 -4.57
N MET A 10 18.69 5.57 -4.74
CA MET A 10 17.90 5.15 -5.91
C MET A 10 17.87 6.15 -7.06
N LYS A 11 18.75 7.16 -7.08
CA LYS A 11 18.73 8.25 -8.07
C LYS A 11 18.75 7.78 -9.53
N LYS A 12 19.46 6.70 -9.87
CA LYS A 12 19.53 6.18 -11.26
C LYS A 12 18.26 5.47 -11.73
N ALA A 13 17.36 5.15 -10.81
CA ALA A 13 16.03 4.63 -11.10
C ALA A 13 14.96 5.73 -11.14
N CYS A 14 15.37 6.98 -10.86
CA CYS A 14 14.51 8.15 -10.85
C CYS A 14 14.81 9.03 -12.06
N GLN A 15 13.77 9.60 -12.67
CA GLN A 15 13.88 10.58 -13.75
C GLN A 15 12.92 11.74 -13.51
N GLU A 16 13.29 12.95 -13.93
CA GLU A 16 12.36 14.07 -13.96
C GLU A 16 11.24 13.80 -14.96
N GLY A 17 10.02 14.19 -14.61
CA GLY A 17 8.83 13.91 -15.38
C GLY A 17 7.71 14.91 -15.13
N ASN A 18 6.54 14.61 -15.71
CA ASN A 18 5.33 15.41 -15.48
C ASN A 18 4.11 14.49 -15.38
N ILE A 19 3.15 14.90 -14.56
CA ILE A 19 1.90 14.16 -14.34
C ILE A 19 1.06 13.97 -15.61
N THR A 20 1.27 14.79 -16.64
CA THR A 20 0.65 14.61 -17.97
C THR A 20 0.92 13.23 -18.59
N GLN A 21 2.04 12.58 -18.25
CA GLN A 21 2.35 11.21 -18.68
C GLN A 21 1.36 10.15 -18.14
N PHE A 22 0.54 10.55 -17.16
CA PHE A 22 -0.47 9.72 -16.52
C PHE A 22 -1.90 10.17 -16.82
N GLU A 23 -2.10 11.01 -17.85
CA GLU A 23 -3.45 11.43 -18.26
C GLU A 23 -4.37 10.22 -18.51
N GLY A 24 -5.57 10.26 -17.95
CA GLY A 24 -6.56 9.18 -18.04
C GLY A 24 -6.25 7.92 -17.22
N LYS A 25 -5.13 7.88 -16.48
CA LYS A 25 -4.73 6.70 -15.69
C LYS A 25 -5.32 6.74 -14.28
N SER A 26 -5.48 5.56 -13.68
CA SER A 26 -5.75 5.42 -12.24
C SER A 26 -4.47 5.58 -11.43
N LEU A 27 -4.48 6.44 -10.40
CA LEU A 27 -3.35 6.78 -9.54
C LEU A 27 -3.74 6.68 -8.07
N LEU A 28 -2.87 6.05 -7.28
CA LEU A 28 -2.98 6.08 -5.82
C LEU A 28 -2.30 7.34 -5.29
N VAL A 29 -2.84 7.90 -4.22
CA VAL A 29 -2.26 9.03 -3.51
C VAL A 29 -2.18 8.68 -2.03
N ASP A 30 -0.97 8.72 -1.50
CA ASP A 30 -0.73 8.63 -0.06
C ASP A 30 -1.22 9.91 0.61
N ALA A 31 -2.45 9.84 1.14
CA ALA A 31 -3.13 10.99 1.71
C ALA A 31 -2.53 11.38 3.07
N SER A 32 -2.09 10.40 3.87
CA SER A 32 -1.42 10.64 5.15
C SER A 32 -0.15 11.48 4.97
N CYS A 33 0.67 11.15 3.97
CA CYS A 33 1.89 11.89 3.67
C CYS A 33 1.61 13.35 3.26
N LEU A 34 0.61 13.57 2.39
CA LEU A 34 0.19 14.92 2.00
C LEU A 34 -0.41 15.70 3.17
N LEU A 35 -1.18 15.06 4.04
CA LEU A 35 -1.74 15.69 5.23
C LEU A 35 -0.65 16.14 6.19
N HIS A 36 0.36 15.31 6.47
CA HIS A 36 1.50 15.72 7.29
C HIS A 36 2.19 16.98 6.74
N ARG A 37 2.37 17.09 5.41
CA ARG A 37 2.91 18.31 4.80
C ARG A 37 1.96 19.50 4.90
N GLY A 38 0.66 19.29 4.69
CA GLY A 38 -0.35 20.31 4.86
C GLY A 38 -0.39 20.87 6.28
N LEU A 39 -0.22 20.02 7.30
CA LEU A 39 -0.22 20.41 8.71
C LEU A 39 0.94 21.33 9.06
N ILE A 40 2.11 21.17 8.45
CA ILE A 40 3.25 22.10 8.66
C ILE A 40 2.85 23.54 8.33
N GLY A 41 2.07 23.74 7.26
CA GLY A 41 1.60 25.08 6.86
C GLY A 41 0.56 25.72 7.79
N CYS A 42 -0.03 24.94 8.71
CA CYS A 42 -0.98 25.43 9.70
C CYS A 42 -0.66 24.94 11.13
N ALA A 43 0.59 24.60 11.41
CA ALA A 43 0.98 23.92 12.63
C ALA A 43 0.66 24.74 13.88
N GLU A 44 0.90 26.04 13.84
CA GLU A 44 0.56 26.97 14.92
C GLU A 44 -0.95 27.00 15.22
N LYS A 45 -1.80 27.06 14.18
CA LYS A 45 -3.27 27.05 14.36
C LYS A 45 -3.74 25.75 15.01
N ILE A 46 -3.20 24.63 14.56
CA ILE A 46 -3.50 23.30 15.12
C ILE A 46 -3.04 23.22 16.58
N ALA A 47 -1.81 23.66 16.88
CA ALA A 47 -1.28 23.70 18.24
C ALA A 47 -2.13 24.56 19.18
N MET A 48 -2.63 25.70 18.69
CA MET A 48 -3.53 26.60 19.42
C MET A 48 -4.99 26.14 19.44
N ARG A 49 -5.31 24.94 18.93
CA ARG A 49 -6.67 24.38 18.86
C ARG A 49 -7.65 25.28 18.10
N GLN A 50 -7.17 26.00 17.10
CA GLN A 50 -7.99 26.78 16.18
C GLN A 50 -8.46 25.92 15.02
N GLU A 51 -9.73 26.07 14.64
CA GLU A 51 -10.26 25.39 13.46
C GLU A 51 -9.57 25.87 12.17
N THR A 52 -9.22 24.92 11.31
CA THR A 52 -8.60 25.20 10.01
C THR A 52 -8.91 24.09 9.02
N ASP A 53 -9.06 24.46 7.74
CA ASP A 53 -9.21 23.55 6.60
C ASP A 53 -8.01 23.58 5.66
N PHE A 54 -6.92 24.22 6.10
CA PHE A 54 -5.72 24.39 5.28
C PHE A 54 -5.15 23.05 4.80
N TYR A 55 -5.13 22.02 5.66
CA TYR A 55 -4.65 20.68 5.30
C TYR A 55 -5.54 20.00 4.24
N VAL A 56 -6.88 20.17 4.32
CA VAL A 56 -7.81 19.67 3.29
C VAL A 56 -7.54 20.39 1.97
N GLY A 57 -7.40 21.72 2.02
CA GLY A 57 -7.05 22.53 0.87
C GLY A 57 -5.70 22.17 0.25
N TYR A 58 -4.73 21.75 1.07
CA TYR A 58 -3.45 21.25 0.60
C TYR A 58 -3.61 19.97 -0.22
N VAL A 59 -4.31 18.96 0.30
CA VAL A 59 -4.62 17.72 -0.44
C VAL A 59 -5.44 18.02 -1.70
N TRP A 60 -6.40 18.94 -1.62
CA TRP A 60 -7.27 19.32 -2.73
C TRP A 60 -6.48 19.86 -3.93
N LYS A 61 -5.38 20.59 -3.73
CA LYS A 61 -4.52 21.06 -4.83
C LYS A 61 -4.00 19.90 -5.69
N TYR A 62 -3.55 18.83 -5.03
CA TYR A 62 -3.07 17.62 -5.69
C TYR A 62 -4.20 16.93 -6.46
N VAL A 63 -5.30 16.64 -5.76
CA VAL A 63 -6.47 15.96 -6.35
C VAL A 63 -7.05 16.74 -7.53
N LYS A 64 -7.21 18.06 -7.40
CA LYS A 64 -7.71 18.94 -8.46
C LYS A 64 -6.87 18.85 -9.73
N LEU A 65 -5.54 18.85 -9.61
CA LEU A 65 -4.64 18.72 -10.77
C LEU A 65 -4.82 17.35 -11.45
N LEU A 66 -4.89 16.27 -10.67
CA LEU A 66 -5.07 14.91 -11.20
C LEU A 66 -6.41 14.76 -11.92
N LEU A 67 -7.48 15.27 -11.34
CA LEU A 67 -8.81 15.28 -11.95
C LEU A 67 -8.84 16.10 -13.25
N ALA A 68 -8.12 17.23 -13.30
CA ALA A 68 -7.98 18.02 -14.53
C ALA A 68 -7.26 17.26 -15.66
N ARG A 69 -6.45 16.24 -15.32
CA ARG A 69 -5.83 15.29 -16.26
C ARG A 69 -6.64 14.00 -16.42
N LYS A 70 -7.94 14.03 -16.07
CA LYS A 70 -8.86 12.90 -16.18
C LYS A 70 -8.37 11.63 -15.46
N CYS A 71 -7.47 11.77 -14.50
CA CYS A 71 -6.99 10.64 -13.72
C CYS A 71 -8.09 10.18 -12.77
N HIS A 72 -8.22 8.86 -12.61
CA HIS A 72 -8.98 8.28 -11.50
C HIS A 72 -8.10 8.30 -10.25
N VAL A 73 -8.54 8.95 -9.18
CA VAL A 73 -7.72 9.17 -7.98
C VAL A 73 -8.19 8.27 -6.85
N ILE A 74 -7.29 7.52 -6.22
CA ILE A 74 -7.58 6.70 -5.05
C ILE A 74 -6.75 7.22 -3.88
N LEU A 75 -7.40 7.86 -2.91
CA LEU A 75 -6.77 8.37 -1.70
C LEU A 75 -6.66 7.24 -0.66
N VAL A 76 -5.43 6.92 -0.27
CA VAL A 76 -5.13 5.91 0.75
C VAL A 76 -4.70 6.58 2.04
N PHE A 77 -5.35 6.21 3.14
CA PHE A 77 -5.04 6.71 4.48
C PHE A 77 -4.47 5.57 5.34
N ASP A 78 -3.62 5.92 6.30
CA ASP A 78 -3.25 4.99 7.37
C ASP A 78 -4.45 4.67 8.25
N GLY A 79 -4.51 3.43 8.71
CA GLY A 79 -5.43 2.98 9.73
C GLY A 79 -4.76 2.86 11.09
N ARG A 80 -4.71 1.63 11.59
CA ARG A 80 -4.31 1.36 12.98
C ARG A 80 -2.79 1.27 13.11
N PRO A 81 -2.25 1.55 14.32
CA PRO A 81 -0.82 1.36 14.56
C PRO A 81 -0.45 -0.11 14.41
N LEU A 82 0.59 -0.38 13.62
CA LEU A 82 1.15 -1.71 13.44
C LEU A 82 1.99 -2.13 14.67
N PRO A 83 1.82 -3.34 15.23
CA PRO A 83 2.63 -3.80 16.36
C PRO A 83 4.13 -3.84 16.05
N ALA A 84 4.55 -4.29 14.85
CA ALA A 84 5.97 -4.31 14.46
C ALA A 84 6.60 -2.90 14.39
N LYS A 85 5.80 -1.83 14.24
CA LYS A 85 6.25 -0.44 14.18
C LYS A 85 6.12 0.29 15.52
N LYS A 86 5.69 -0.40 16.60
CA LYS A 86 5.39 0.20 17.90
C LYS A 86 6.53 1.06 18.43
N THR A 87 7.76 0.53 18.49
CA THR A 87 8.94 1.25 18.99
C THR A 87 9.16 2.57 18.24
N THR A 88 9.01 2.55 16.91
CA THR A 88 9.16 3.74 16.07
C THR A 88 8.05 4.76 16.29
N ASN A 89 6.81 4.29 16.41
CA ASN A 89 5.68 5.17 16.67
C ASN A 89 5.73 5.80 18.07
N ASP A 90 6.18 5.06 19.08
CA ASP A 90 6.35 5.55 20.45
C ASP A 90 7.44 6.64 20.52
N SER A 91 8.61 6.41 19.90
CA SER A 91 9.67 7.43 19.82
C SER A 91 9.22 8.70 19.08
N ARG A 92 8.43 8.56 18.02
CA ARG A 92 7.83 9.70 17.30
C ARG A 92 6.82 10.45 18.16
N ARG A 93 5.97 9.74 18.90
CA ARG A 93 4.99 10.34 19.82
C ARG A 93 5.70 11.15 20.91
N GLU A 94 6.70 10.56 21.57
CA GLU A 94 7.49 11.27 22.60
C GLU A 94 8.18 12.52 22.04
N SER A 95 8.76 12.44 20.83
CA SER A 95 9.38 13.60 20.21
C SER A 95 8.36 14.71 19.92
N ARG A 96 7.16 14.36 19.44
CA ARG A 96 6.11 15.34 19.14
C ARG A 96 5.62 16.05 20.38
N GLU A 97 5.36 15.30 21.46
CA GLU A 97 4.96 15.85 22.76
C GLU A 97 6.01 16.83 23.30
N LYS A 98 7.30 16.46 23.24
CA LYS A 98 8.40 17.36 23.64
C LYS A 98 8.41 18.66 22.84
N TYR A 99 8.24 18.60 21.53
CA TYR A 99 8.22 19.79 20.67
C TYR A 99 6.95 20.63 20.82
N GLN A 100 5.82 20.01 21.15
CA GLN A 100 4.58 20.71 21.46
C GLN A 100 4.75 21.58 22.72
N ILE A 101 5.28 20.99 23.80
CA ILE A 101 5.56 21.70 25.06
C ILE A 101 6.58 22.83 24.82
N LEU A 102 7.65 22.55 24.07
CA LEU A 102 8.65 23.55 23.72
C LEU A 102 8.04 24.72 22.93
N GLY A 103 7.15 24.44 21.98
CA GLY A 103 6.47 25.47 21.19
C GLY A 103 5.60 26.38 22.07
N GLU A 104 4.87 25.81 23.02
CA GLU A 104 4.05 26.57 23.98
C GLU A 104 4.90 27.48 24.88
N GLN A 105 6.04 26.97 25.37
CA GLN A 105 6.98 27.75 26.17
C GLN A 105 7.57 28.92 25.36
N LEU A 106 8.07 28.68 24.15
CA LEU A 106 8.61 29.72 23.28
C LEU A 106 7.55 30.75 22.91
N MET A 107 6.31 30.32 22.70
CA MET A 107 5.19 31.22 22.43
C MET A 107 4.90 32.15 23.61
N SER A 108 4.90 31.62 24.84
CA SER A 108 4.73 32.44 26.06
C SER A 108 5.84 33.47 26.28
N GLN A 109 7.04 33.20 25.76
CA GLN A 109 8.20 34.11 25.81
C GLN A 109 8.19 35.14 24.66
N GLY A 110 7.20 35.09 23.76
CA GLY A 110 7.11 35.97 22.59
C GLY A 110 8.01 35.57 21.42
N LEU A 111 8.71 34.43 21.50
CA LEU A 111 9.62 33.91 20.47
C LEU A 111 8.84 33.16 19.37
N LYS A 112 7.98 33.89 18.65
CA LYS A 112 7.02 33.31 17.68
C LYS A 112 7.67 32.46 16.59
N GLY A 113 8.81 32.89 16.05
CA GLY A 113 9.50 32.17 14.97
C GLY A 113 10.01 30.79 15.40
N GLU A 114 10.60 30.70 16.60
CA GLU A 114 11.09 29.44 17.15
C GLU A 114 9.93 28.56 17.63
N ALA A 115 8.90 29.16 18.22
CA ALA A 115 7.66 28.47 18.58
C ALA A 115 7.03 27.79 17.37
N PHE A 116 6.92 28.50 16.24
CA PHE A 116 6.42 27.95 14.99
C PHE A 116 7.23 26.74 14.51
N GLN A 117 8.57 26.79 14.58
CA GLN A 117 9.43 25.65 14.22
C GLN A 117 9.23 24.45 15.15
N ALA A 118 9.06 24.70 16.45
CA ALA A 118 8.74 23.65 17.42
C ALA A 118 7.36 23.03 17.13
N PHE A 119 6.31 23.84 16.89
CA PHE A 119 4.99 23.34 16.50
C PHE A 119 5.02 22.53 15.21
N CYS A 120 5.80 22.95 14.20
CA CYS A 120 5.99 22.16 12.98
C CYS A 120 6.55 20.75 13.26
N ARG A 121 7.48 20.62 14.22
CA ARG A 121 8.04 19.33 14.64
C ARG A 121 7.09 18.54 15.56
N GLY A 122 6.24 19.24 16.30
CA GLY A 122 5.21 18.66 17.17
C GLY A 122 3.93 18.24 16.45
N ALA A 123 3.74 18.64 15.19
CA ALA A 123 2.51 18.42 14.44
C ALA A 123 2.12 16.93 14.37
N GLU A 124 0.91 16.64 14.86
CA GLU A 124 0.32 15.30 14.86
C GLU A 124 -0.89 15.23 13.92
N LEU A 125 -0.98 14.13 13.18
CA LEU A 125 -2.16 13.80 12.40
C LEU A 125 -3.19 13.14 13.31
N THR A 126 -4.16 13.92 13.80
CA THR A 126 -5.23 13.43 14.68
C THR A 126 -6.35 12.75 13.88
N ARG A 127 -7.19 11.97 14.57
CA ARG A 127 -8.34 11.30 13.96
C ARG A 127 -9.31 12.29 13.33
N ASP A 128 -9.61 13.39 14.02
CA ASP A 128 -10.54 14.42 13.53
C ASP A 128 -10.08 15.02 12.20
N ILE A 129 -8.77 15.24 12.04
CA ILE A 129 -8.17 15.75 10.80
C ILE A 129 -8.35 14.75 9.66
N VAL A 130 -8.12 13.46 9.93
CA VAL A 130 -8.31 12.37 8.97
C VAL A 130 -9.79 12.25 8.58
N GLU A 131 -10.69 12.19 9.56
CA GLU A 131 -12.15 12.06 9.33
C GLU A 131 -12.70 13.25 8.54
N LYS A 132 -12.30 14.48 8.89
CA LYS A 132 -12.69 15.70 8.14
C LYS A 132 -12.20 15.64 6.69
N THR A 133 -10.99 15.15 6.48
CA THR A 133 -10.42 14.97 5.14
C THR A 133 -11.20 13.92 4.35
N ILE A 134 -11.40 12.72 4.90
CA ILE A 134 -12.19 11.64 4.27
C ILE A 134 -13.57 12.15 3.85
N ARG A 135 -14.26 12.88 4.74
CA ARG A 135 -15.57 13.47 4.47
C ARG A 135 -15.56 14.44 3.29
N SER A 136 -14.48 15.21 3.14
CA SER A 136 -14.33 16.22 2.09
C SER A 136 -14.15 15.62 0.70
N PHE A 137 -13.56 14.42 0.58
CA PHE A 137 -13.25 13.79 -0.71
C PHE A 137 -14.26 12.73 -1.16
N ARG A 138 -15.05 12.16 -0.25
CA ARG A 138 -15.98 11.05 -0.57
C ARG A 138 -17.05 11.35 -1.62
N ASN A 139 -17.46 12.61 -1.76
CA ASN A 139 -18.48 13.01 -2.73
C ASN A 139 -17.87 13.62 -4.01
N VAL A 140 -16.55 13.59 -4.15
CA VAL A 140 -15.86 14.11 -5.32
C VAL A 140 -15.90 13.04 -6.41
N ASN A 141 -16.42 13.40 -7.58
CA ASN A 141 -16.49 12.48 -8.71
C ASN A 141 -15.08 12.05 -9.15
N ASN A 142 -14.93 10.77 -9.49
CA ASN A 142 -13.67 10.15 -9.91
C ASN A 142 -12.57 10.14 -8.82
N VAL A 143 -12.99 10.21 -7.54
CA VAL A 143 -12.13 10.03 -6.37
C VAL A 143 -12.69 8.93 -5.48
N ASP A 144 -11.89 7.89 -5.26
CA ASP A 144 -12.14 6.89 -4.22
C ASP A 144 -11.33 7.20 -2.98
N VAL A 145 -11.86 6.80 -1.82
CA VAL A 145 -11.17 6.86 -0.53
C VAL A 145 -11.13 5.47 0.06
N ILE A 146 -9.97 5.06 0.57
CA ILE A 146 -9.76 3.81 1.30
C ILE A 146 -8.84 4.05 2.48
N VAL A 147 -9.18 3.47 3.63
CA VAL A 147 -8.33 3.45 4.82
C VAL A 147 -7.69 2.07 4.94
N ALA A 148 -6.36 2.01 5.01
CA ALA A 148 -5.63 0.76 5.19
C ALA A 148 -5.98 0.13 6.55
N PRO A 149 -5.90 -1.20 6.71
CA PRO A 149 -6.04 -1.84 8.02
C PRO A 149 -4.98 -1.35 9.03
N TYR A 150 -3.78 -1.12 8.52
CA TYR A 150 -2.60 -0.66 9.25
C TYR A 150 -1.93 0.47 8.47
N GLU A 151 -0.82 0.22 7.77
CA GLU A 151 -0.08 1.26 7.04
C GLU A 151 -0.57 1.40 5.60
N ALA A 152 -0.64 2.65 5.14
CA ALA A 152 -0.95 2.99 3.75
C ALA A 152 0.08 2.39 2.79
N ASP A 153 1.34 2.25 3.22
CA ASP A 153 2.44 1.75 2.40
C ASP A 153 2.16 0.34 1.82
N ALA A 154 1.80 -0.61 2.69
CA ALA A 154 1.45 -1.95 2.26
C ALA A 154 0.15 -1.98 1.44
N GLN A 155 -0.85 -1.19 1.83
CA GLN A 155 -2.13 -1.11 1.09
C GLN A 155 -1.90 -0.62 -0.34
N ILE A 156 -1.08 0.42 -0.51
CA ILE A 156 -0.70 0.95 -1.81
C ILE A 156 0.06 -0.09 -2.61
N ALA A 157 1.06 -0.75 -2.02
CA ALA A 157 1.85 -1.77 -2.69
C ALA A 157 0.98 -2.91 -3.21
N TYR A 158 0.04 -3.39 -2.38
CA TYR A 158 -0.95 -4.38 -2.76
C TYR A 158 -1.79 -3.92 -3.95
N MET A 159 -2.34 -2.70 -3.88
CA MET A 159 -3.23 -2.17 -4.91
C MET A 159 -2.52 -1.95 -6.25
N VAL A 160 -1.25 -1.53 -6.24
CA VAL A 160 -0.43 -1.43 -7.46
C VAL A 160 -0.18 -2.83 -8.04
N GLN A 161 0.24 -3.80 -7.22
CA GLN A 161 0.53 -5.17 -7.67
C GLN A 161 -0.71 -5.90 -8.23
N LYS A 162 -1.90 -5.62 -7.68
CA LYS A 162 -3.18 -6.14 -8.17
C LYS A 162 -3.76 -5.33 -9.33
N GLY A 163 -3.08 -4.28 -9.79
CA GLY A 163 -3.50 -3.50 -10.95
C GLY A 163 -4.66 -2.54 -10.68
N PHE A 164 -4.94 -2.13 -9.43
CA PHE A 164 -5.94 -1.10 -9.16
C PHE A 164 -5.49 0.29 -9.65
N ALA A 165 -4.17 0.53 -9.72
CA ALA A 165 -3.59 1.79 -10.18
C ALA A 165 -2.29 1.59 -10.96
N HIS A 166 -1.94 2.56 -11.80
CA HIS A 166 -0.76 2.54 -12.65
C HIS A 166 0.51 3.04 -11.94
N ALA A 167 0.34 3.89 -10.94
CA ALA A 167 1.40 4.47 -10.13
C ALA A 167 0.81 5.04 -8.83
N VAL A 168 1.71 5.33 -7.89
CA VAL A 168 1.39 6.00 -6.63
C VAL A 168 2.12 7.33 -6.52
N ILE A 169 1.45 8.34 -5.98
CA ILE A 169 2.04 9.61 -5.56
C ILE A 169 2.27 9.56 -4.05
N THR A 170 3.53 9.69 -3.64
CA THR A 170 3.95 9.81 -2.23
C THR A 170 5.29 10.55 -2.15
N GLU A 171 5.67 10.99 -0.95
CA GLU A 171 7.04 11.40 -0.64
C GLU A 171 7.79 10.33 0.17
N ASP A 172 7.12 9.24 0.55
CA ASP A 172 7.75 8.15 1.32
C ASP A 172 8.46 7.15 0.39
N SER A 173 9.77 7.01 0.59
CA SER A 173 10.58 6.08 -0.19
C SER A 173 10.41 4.62 0.22
N ASP A 174 9.74 4.32 1.34
CA ASP A 174 9.56 2.95 1.83
C ASP A 174 8.73 2.09 0.87
N LEU A 175 7.87 2.69 0.03
CA LEU A 175 7.18 2.00 -1.06
C LEU A 175 8.11 1.32 -2.07
N ILE A 176 9.36 1.80 -2.20
CA ILE A 176 10.39 1.13 -3.01
C ILE A 176 10.73 -0.23 -2.41
N VAL A 177 10.75 -0.35 -1.08
CA VAL A 177 11.07 -1.57 -0.33
C VAL A 177 9.91 -2.57 -0.36
N PHE A 178 8.67 -2.08 -0.38
CA PHE A 178 7.48 -2.89 -0.65
C PHE A 178 7.37 -3.36 -2.10
N GLY A 179 8.15 -2.76 -3.01
CA GLY A 179 8.28 -3.21 -4.39
C GLY A 179 7.23 -2.66 -5.35
N CYS A 180 6.74 -1.45 -5.09
CA CYS A 180 5.92 -0.72 -6.05
C CYS A 180 6.69 -0.49 -7.36
N ASP A 181 6.07 -0.79 -8.49
CA ASP A 181 6.76 -0.75 -9.79
C ASP A 181 6.98 0.68 -10.30
N LYS A 182 6.05 1.60 -10.00
CA LYS A 182 6.11 3.00 -10.43
C LYS A 182 5.63 3.95 -9.33
N ILE A 183 6.51 4.87 -8.93
CA ILE A 183 6.24 5.84 -7.86
C ILE A 183 6.53 7.26 -8.37
N ILE A 184 5.67 8.20 -8.02
CA ILE A 184 5.75 9.62 -8.36
C ILE A 184 6.10 10.39 -7.09
N PHE A 185 7.37 10.76 -6.97
CA PHE A 185 7.91 11.59 -5.89
C PHE A 185 7.85 13.07 -6.23
N LYS A 186 7.88 13.93 -5.21
CA LYS A 186 8.08 15.39 -5.36
C LYS A 186 7.15 16.05 -6.36
N MET A 187 5.88 15.61 -6.44
CA MET A 187 4.93 16.21 -7.36
C MET A 187 4.59 17.64 -6.93
N ASN A 188 4.78 18.58 -7.85
CA ASN A 188 4.32 19.96 -7.70
C ASN A 188 2.85 20.05 -8.18
N PRO A 189 1.91 20.42 -7.30
CA PRO A 189 0.49 20.48 -7.64
C PRO A 189 0.12 21.69 -8.52
N THR A 190 1.07 22.59 -8.84
CA THR A 190 0.83 23.78 -9.68
C THR A 190 1.08 23.49 -11.16
N ASP A 191 2.24 22.92 -11.49
CA ASP A 191 2.67 22.67 -12.88
C ASP A 191 2.72 21.17 -13.24
N GLY A 192 2.57 20.29 -12.26
CA GLY A 192 2.60 18.84 -12.45
C GLY A 192 4.01 18.26 -12.63
N SER A 193 5.07 19.04 -12.47
CA SER A 193 6.44 18.53 -12.45
C SER A 193 6.62 17.54 -11.30
N CYS A 194 7.37 16.46 -11.55
CA CYS A 194 7.56 15.40 -10.58
C CYS A 194 8.80 14.57 -10.88
N VAL A 195 9.19 13.70 -9.93
CA VAL A 195 10.23 12.70 -10.11
C VAL A 195 9.58 11.33 -10.20
N ILE A 196 9.78 10.63 -11.32
CA ILE A 196 9.21 9.31 -11.57
C ILE A 196 10.28 8.25 -11.29
N TYR A 197 9.98 7.36 -10.35
CA TYR A 197 10.74 6.16 -10.07
C TYR A 197 10.16 4.96 -10.82
N GLU A 198 11.03 4.16 -11.42
CA GLU A 198 10.67 2.91 -12.08
C GLU A 198 11.53 1.75 -11.55
N LYS A 199 10.88 0.71 -11.02
CA LYS A 199 11.55 -0.46 -10.43
C LYS A 199 12.43 -1.21 -11.41
N GLU A 200 12.06 -1.26 -12.69
CA GLU A 200 12.88 -1.86 -13.76
C GLU A 200 14.27 -1.24 -13.88
N LYS A 201 14.40 0.05 -13.51
CA LYS A 201 15.68 0.79 -13.53
C LYS A 201 16.47 0.64 -12.23
N MET A 202 15.89 0.04 -11.17
CA MET A 202 16.54 -0.19 -9.87
C MET A 202 17.91 -0.88 -9.96
N PRO A 203 18.11 -1.94 -10.79
CA PRO A 203 19.40 -2.62 -10.85
C PRO A 203 20.56 -1.69 -11.22
N ASN A 204 20.30 -0.59 -11.92
CA ASN A 204 21.31 0.39 -12.29
C ASN A 204 21.88 1.17 -11.09
N CYS A 205 21.18 1.18 -9.97
CA CYS A 205 21.59 1.81 -8.71
C CYS A 205 22.57 0.95 -7.91
N LEU A 206 22.61 -0.36 -8.16
CA LEU A 206 23.40 -1.33 -7.40
C LEU A 206 24.81 -1.50 -7.99
N CYS A 207 25.70 -2.11 -7.21
CA CYS A 207 27.03 -2.51 -7.58
C CYS A 207 27.00 -3.54 -8.72
N PRO A 208 28.07 -3.67 -9.53
CA PRO A 208 28.07 -4.53 -10.72
C PRO A 208 27.68 -5.99 -10.45
N ILE A 209 28.05 -6.52 -9.28
CA ILE A 209 27.77 -7.91 -8.88
C ILE A 209 26.26 -8.11 -8.70
N LEU A 210 25.62 -7.27 -7.89
CA LEU A 210 24.18 -7.36 -7.62
C LEU A 210 23.34 -6.90 -8.80
N ARG A 211 23.81 -5.94 -9.59
CA ARG A 211 23.15 -5.54 -10.84
C ARG A 211 22.99 -6.71 -11.80
N ARG A 212 24.01 -7.56 -11.93
CA ARG A 212 23.98 -8.74 -12.84
C ARG A 212 23.13 -9.89 -12.29
N LYS A 213 22.99 -10.00 -10.97
CA LYS A 213 22.20 -11.03 -10.28
C LYS A 213 21.07 -10.39 -9.47
N PHE A 214 20.34 -9.48 -10.10
CA PHE A 214 19.36 -8.69 -9.37
C PHE A 214 18.22 -9.59 -8.86
N GLN A 215 17.99 -9.52 -7.55
CA GLN A 215 16.86 -10.14 -6.88
C GLN A 215 16.26 -9.11 -5.94
N PHE A 216 14.98 -8.81 -6.14
CA PHE A 216 14.27 -7.83 -5.32
C PHE A 216 14.30 -8.16 -3.80
N PRO A 217 14.16 -9.43 -3.36
CA PRO A 217 14.32 -9.79 -1.95
C PRO A 217 15.67 -9.38 -1.36
N THR A 218 16.76 -9.50 -2.13
CA THR A 218 18.10 -9.07 -1.70
C THR A 218 18.16 -7.56 -1.48
N PHE A 219 17.54 -6.77 -2.37
CA PHE A 219 17.43 -5.33 -2.19
C PHE A 219 16.65 -4.95 -0.93
N ARG A 220 15.50 -5.58 -0.69
CA ARG A 220 14.72 -5.36 0.54
C ARG A 220 15.55 -5.67 1.78
N ARG A 221 16.32 -6.76 1.76
CA ARG A 221 17.22 -7.14 2.88
C ARG A 221 18.35 -6.14 3.09
N ILE A 222 18.90 -5.55 2.02
CA ILE A 222 19.85 -4.43 2.12
C ILE A 222 19.22 -3.25 2.86
N CYS A 223 17.98 -2.91 2.55
CA CYS A 223 17.24 -1.82 3.19
C CYS A 223 16.98 -2.12 4.68
N ILE A 224 16.53 -3.33 5.01
CA ILE A 224 16.33 -3.75 6.41
C ILE A 224 17.65 -3.70 7.19
N LEU A 225 18.76 -4.17 6.59
CA LEU A 225 20.07 -4.18 7.22
C LEU A 225 20.61 -2.77 7.46
N ALA A 226 20.34 -1.83 6.56
CA ALA A 226 20.68 -0.42 6.71
C ALA A 226 19.84 0.32 7.77
N GLY A 227 18.73 -0.29 8.20
CA GLY A 227 17.78 0.26 9.15
C GLY A 227 16.49 0.73 8.46
N CYS A 228 15.37 0.32 9.04
CA CYS A 228 14.02 0.68 8.57
C CYS A 228 13.09 0.90 9.77
N ASP A 229 11.84 1.29 9.52
CA ASP A 229 10.85 1.56 10.58
C ASP A 229 10.52 0.32 11.44
N TYR A 230 10.74 -0.91 10.93
CA TYR A 230 10.51 -2.18 11.64
C TYR A 230 11.75 -2.75 12.35
N LEU A 231 12.94 -2.23 12.02
CA LEU A 231 14.21 -2.61 12.64
C LEU A 231 15.07 -1.34 12.79
N GLN A 232 14.80 -0.60 13.88
CA GLN A 232 15.44 0.67 14.13
C GLN A 232 16.96 0.54 14.24
N GLY A 233 17.67 1.40 13.51
CA GLY A 233 19.13 1.45 13.51
C GLY A 233 19.81 0.33 12.72
N GLY A 234 19.06 -0.66 12.21
CA GLY A 234 19.58 -1.78 11.44
C GLY A 234 20.78 -2.43 12.12
N LEU A 235 21.77 -2.85 11.33
CA LEU A 235 23.07 -3.21 11.88
C LEU A 235 23.89 -1.94 12.13
N GLN A 236 24.19 -1.66 13.39
CA GLN A 236 24.89 -0.43 13.78
C GLN A 236 26.21 -0.21 13.01
N GLY A 237 26.31 0.94 12.34
CA GLY A 237 27.48 1.32 11.55
C GLY A 237 27.43 0.82 10.09
N VAL A 238 26.32 0.20 9.67
CA VAL A 238 26.09 -0.26 8.31
C VAL A 238 24.95 0.54 7.68
N GLY A 239 25.25 1.40 6.71
CA GLY A 239 24.26 2.03 5.85
C GLY A 239 24.03 1.25 4.55
N LEU A 240 23.24 1.81 3.61
CA LEU A 240 22.87 1.14 2.35
C LEU A 240 24.07 0.57 1.57
N LYS A 241 25.14 1.34 1.38
CA LYS A 241 26.36 0.87 0.69
C LYS A 241 27.08 -0.25 1.44
N GLY A 242 27.16 -0.15 2.77
CA GLY A 242 27.79 -1.19 3.58
C GLY A 242 26.97 -2.49 3.57
N ALA A 243 25.64 -2.36 3.64
CA ALA A 243 24.73 -3.50 3.54
C ALA A 243 24.85 -4.16 2.16
N GLU A 244 24.88 -3.36 1.09
CA GLU A 244 25.12 -3.82 -0.27
C GLU A 244 26.42 -4.61 -0.42
N GLU A 245 27.54 -4.11 0.11
CA GLU A 245 28.84 -4.80 0.07
C GLU A 245 28.82 -6.15 0.79
N ILE A 246 28.03 -6.27 1.86
CA ILE A 246 27.84 -7.53 2.58
C ILE A 246 27.07 -8.52 1.70
N PHE A 247 25.91 -8.11 1.18
CA PHE A 247 25.09 -8.99 0.34
C PHE A 247 25.76 -9.35 -0.99
N ALA A 248 26.61 -8.50 -1.54
CA ALA A 248 27.41 -8.79 -2.74
C ALA A 248 28.42 -9.93 -2.53
N LYS A 249 28.83 -10.20 -1.29
CA LYS A 249 29.75 -11.31 -0.93
C LYS A 249 29.03 -12.61 -0.60
N THR A 250 27.70 -12.60 -0.56
CA THR A 250 26.88 -13.72 -0.14
C THR A 250 26.15 -14.34 -1.33
N ASN A 251 26.15 -15.66 -1.42
CA ASN A 251 25.37 -16.41 -2.42
C ASN A 251 24.21 -17.20 -1.79
N GLN A 252 23.96 -17.02 -0.49
CA GLN A 252 22.96 -17.80 0.26
C GLN A 252 21.59 -17.11 0.22
N PRO A 253 20.55 -17.75 -0.32
CA PRO A 253 19.23 -17.14 -0.45
C PRO A 253 18.43 -17.18 0.86
N GLU A 254 18.72 -18.12 1.76
CA GLU A 254 17.96 -18.32 3.00
C GLU A 254 18.48 -17.47 4.16
N LEU A 255 17.59 -16.70 4.79
CA LEU A 255 17.94 -15.85 5.94
C LEU A 255 18.47 -16.64 7.13
N LYS A 256 17.87 -17.80 7.42
CA LYS A 256 18.23 -18.62 8.58
C LYS A 256 19.66 -19.15 8.50
N THR A 257 20.21 -19.31 7.29
CA THR A 257 21.59 -19.74 7.08
C THR A 257 22.53 -18.55 6.83
N LEU A 258 22.02 -17.47 6.24
CA LEU A 258 22.78 -16.26 5.93
C LEU A 258 23.08 -15.41 7.17
N LEU A 259 22.05 -15.10 7.98
CA LEU A 259 22.15 -14.16 9.10
C LEU A 259 23.11 -14.64 10.21
N PRO A 260 23.18 -15.94 10.58
CA PRO A 260 24.17 -16.41 11.55
C PRO A 260 25.61 -16.30 11.05
N ARG A 261 25.82 -16.28 9.72
CA ARG A 261 27.13 -16.13 9.08
C ARG A 261 27.51 -14.67 8.84
N LEU A 262 26.59 -13.73 9.05
CA LEU A 262 26.81 -12.29 8.91
C LEU A 262 28.10 -11.82 9.62
N PRO A 263 28.44 -12.27 10.85
CA PRO A 263 29.70 -11.91 11.50
C PRO A 263 30.94 -12.14 10.64
N LEU A 264 31.00 -13.18 9.80
CA LEU A 264 32.17 -13.48 8.97
C LEU A 264 32.49 -12.34 7.99
N TYR A 265 31.46 -11.63 7.54
CA TYR A 265 31.57 -10.52 6.58
C TYR A 265 31.75 -9.15 7.27
N LEU A 266 31.66 -9.11 8.61
CA LEU A 266 31.77 -7.91 9.42
C LEU A 266 33.17 -7.73 10.00
N ASN A 267 33.59 -6.48 10.19
CA ASN A 267 34.80 -6.16 10.95
C ASN A 267 34.57 -6.36 12.47
N LYS A 268 35.66 -6.39 13.25
CA LYS A 268 35.62 -6.68 14.69
C LYS A 268 34.69 -5.74 15.49
N ARG A 269 34.61 -4.46 15.11
CA ARG A 269 33.73 -3.45 15.74
C ARG A 269 32.26 -3.65 15.44
N MET A 270 31.92 -4.15 14.26
CA MET A 270 30.53 -4.43 13.86
C MET A 270 30.05 -5.75 14.48
N ARG A 271 30.91 -6.76 14.58
CA ARG A 271 30.59 -8.04 15.25
C ARG A 271 30.18 -7.86 16.71
N SER A 272 30.87 -7.00 17.45
CA SER A 272 30.56 -6.73 18.86
C SER A 272 29.24 -6.02 19.09
N LYS A 273 28.59 -5.52 18.02
CA LYS A 273 27.32 -4.79 18.07
C LYS A 273 26.14 -5.63 17.59
N LEU A 274 26.38 -6.89 17.21
CA LEU A 274 25.32 -7.79 16.81
C LEU A 274 24.59 -8.30 18.06
N ASP A 275 23.35 -7.88 18.23
CA ASP A 275 22.51 -8.39 19.32
C ASP A 275 22.09 -9.85 19.07
N LYS A 276 21.87 -10.61 20.14
CA LYS A 276 21.43 -12.01 20.08
C LYS A 276 20.04 -12.14 19.43
N ASN A 277 19.19 -11.11 19.54
CA ASN A 277 17.85 -11.11 18.94
C ASN A 277 17.82 -10.53 17.51
N PHE A 278 18.94 -9.98 17.03
CA PHE A 278 19.00 -9.29 15.73
C PHE A 278 18.47 -10.16 14.59
N VAL A 279 18.81 -11.45 14.57
CA VAL A 279 18.34 -12.39 13.54
C VAL A 279 16.82 -12.51 13.54
N ASN A 280 16.21 -12.64 14.72
CA ASN A 280 14.77 -12.76 14.85
C ASN A 280 14.06 -11.47 14.47
N ASP A 281 14.60 -10.32 14.89
CA ASP A 281 13.99 -9.02 14.57
C ASP A 281 14.16 -8.66 13.08
N PHE A 282 15.26 -9.07 12.45
CA PHE A 282 15.43 -8.98 11.01
C PHE A 282 14.38 -9.82 10.26
N ILE A 283 14.17 -11.07 10.68
CA ILE A 283 13.14 -11.95 10.08
C ILE A 283 11.73 -11.35 10.28
N LYS A 284 11.42 -10.82 11.47
CA LYS A 284 10.15 -10.13 11.72
C LYS A 284 9.98 -8.93 10.80
N ALA A 285 11.02 -8.12 10.60
CA ALA A 285 10.98 -6.97 9.70
C ALA A 285 10.75 -7.40 8.25
N GLU A 286 11.43 -8.44 7.76
CA GLU A 286 11.21 -8.97 6.40
C GLU A 286 9.79 -9.54 6.24
N ASN A 287 9.30 -10.29 7.22
CA ASN A 287 7.92 -10.79 7.23
C ASN A 287 6.90 -9.64 7.28
N THR A 288 7.21 -8.53 7.95
CA THR A 288 6.34 -7.35 7.99
C THR A 288 6.22 -6.73 6.59
N PHE A 289 7.33 -6.52 5.89
CA PHE A 289 7.30 -6.04 4.49
C PHE A 289 6.59 -7.00 3.52
N LEU A 290 6.57 -8.30 3.82
CA LEU A 290 5.97 -9.31 2.96
C LEU A 290 4.49 -9.54 3.24
N TYR A 291 4.08 -9.54 4.50
CA TYR A 291 2.81 -10.11 4.91
C TYR A 291 1.98 -9.19 5.80
N GLN A 292 2.28 -7.90 5.82
CA GLN A 292 1.42 -6.92 6.47
C GLN A 292 -0.02 -7.06 5.98
N VAL A 293 -0.96 -6.99 6.92
CA VAL A 293 -2.40 -7.10 6.61
C VAL A 293 -2.87 -5.86 5.84
N VAL A 294 -3.47 -6.11 4.68
CA VAL A 294 -4.08 -5.13 3.77
C VAL A 294 -5.55 -5.48 3.53
N TYR A 295 -6.32 -4.56 2.95
CA TYR A 295 -7.70 -4.79 2.56
C TYR A 295 -7.79 -4.97 1.04
N ASP A 296 -8.41 -6.06 0.60
CA ASP A 296 -8.68 -6.30 -0.82
C ASP A 296 -10.06 -5.74 -1.19
N PRO A 297 -10.13 -4.70 -2.05
CA PRO A 297 -11.41 -4.17 -2.50
C PRO A 297 -12.22 -5.18 -3.31
N ASN A 298 -11.64 -6.12 -4.05
CA ASN A 298 -12.44 -7.07 -4.83
C ASN A 298 -13.04 -8.15 -3.91
N LEU A 299 -12.25 -8.68 -2.98
CA LEU A 299 -12.70 -9.71 -2.03
C LEU A 299 -13.48 -9.15 -0.83
N ARG A 300 -13.42 -7.84 -0.60
CA ARG A 300 -14.05 -7.12 0.53
C ARG A 300 -13.66 -7.66 1.91
N GLN A 301 -12.40 -8.06 2.05
CA GLN A 301 -11.85 -8.61 3.29
C GLN A 301 -10.39 -8.24 3.47
N GLN A 302 -9.88 -8.47 4.69
CA GLN A 302 -8.46 -8.34 4.97
C GLN A 302 -7.71 -9.59 4.49
N VAL A 303 -6.55 -9.38 3.89
CA VAL A 303 -5.65 -10.41 3.35
C VAL A 303 -4.20 -10.01 3.67
N PRO A 304 -3.23 -10.94 3.69
CA PRO A 304 -1.83 -10.54 3.75
C PRO A 304 -1.41 -9.91 2.41
N LEU A 305 -0.46 -8.96 2.45
CA LEU A 305 0.08 -8.30 1.26
C LEU A 305 0.55 -9.31 0.18
N ASN A 306 1.30 -10.33 0.60
CA ASN A 306 1.63 -11.49 -0.22
C ASN A 306 1.04 -12.76 0.41
N ALA A 307 0.73 -13.76 -0.42
CA ALA A 307 0.30 -15.07 0.10
C ALA A 307 1.37 -15.66 1.04
N TYR A 308 0.93 -16.26 2.13
CA TYR A 308 1.85 -16.95 3.04
C TYR A 308 2.52 -18.14 2.32
N PRO A 309 3.79 -18.43 2.65
CA PRO A 309 4.42 -19.66 2.18
C PRO A 309 3.65 -20.85 2.76
N VAL A 310 3.34 -21.82 1.90
CA VAL A 310 2.70 -23.09 2.27
C VAL A 310 3.71 -23.91 3.05
N ASP A 311 3.42 -24.24 4.30
CA ASP A 311 4.27 -25.14 5.08
C ASP A 311 3.96 -26.59 4.65
N GLU A 312 4.98 -27.39 4.33
CA GLU A 312 4.77 -28.78 3.86
C GLU A 312 4.05 -29.66 4.91
N GLU A 313 4.14 -29.32 6.20
CA GLU A 313 3.47 -30.01 7.31
C GLU A 313 1.94 -29.79 7.36
N GLU A 314 1.43 -28.72 6.74
CA GLU A 314 -0.03 -28.45 6.71
C GLU A 314 -0.76 -29.25 5.60
N LYS A 315 -0.04 -29.96 4.73
CA LYS A 315 -0.64 -30.80 3.69
C LYS A 315 -1.32 -32.07 4.25
N GLU A 316 -0.93 -32.53 5.45
CA GLU A 316 -1.43 -33.80 5.99
C GLU A 316 -2.68 -33.67 6.89
N ASN A 317 -3.03 -32.48 7.38
CA ASN A 317 -4.18 -32.28 8.27
C ASN A 317 -5.26 -31.40 7.62
N SER A 318 -5.92 -31.95 6.60
CA SER A 318 -7.14 -31.36 6.04
C SER A 318 -8.35 -31.60 6.96
N MET A 319 -8.61 -30.67 7.88
CA MET A 319 -9.96 -30.34 8.35
C MET A 319 -10.01 -28.88 8.81
N SER A 320 -10.53 -28.02 7.94
CA SER A 320 -10.83 -26.59 8.15
C SER A 320 -9.67 -25.70 8.64
N PRO A 321 -9.06 -24.86 7.78
CA PRO A 321 -8.14 -23.85 8.24
C PRO A 321 -8.97 -22.76 8.94
N LYS A 322 -9.06 -22.82 10.27
CA LYS A 322 -9.10 -21.56 11.03
C LYS A 322 -7.77 -20.91 10.72
N GLU A 323 -7.73 -19.98 9.75
CA GLU A 323 -6.57 -19.17 9.41
C GLU A 323 -6.06 -18.48 10.68
N SER A 324 -5.18 -19.18 11.41
CA SER A 324 -4.54 -18.64 12.58
C SER A 324 -3.52 -17.61 12.09
N VAL A 325 -3.50 -16.43 12.69
CA VAL A 325 -2.66 -15.32 12.25
C VAL A 325 -1.18 -15.72 12.40
N LYS A 326 -0.54 -16.13 11.30
CA LYS A 326 0.87 -16.62 11.29
C LYS A 326 1.85 -15.57 11.81
N TYR A 327 1.59 -14.28 11.54
CA TYR A 327 2.45 -13.17 11.93
C TYR A 327 1.64 -12.05 12.62
N PRO A 328 1.30 -12.18 13.92
CA PRO A 328 0.47 -11.19 14.61
C PRO A 328 1.10 -9.79 14.67
N TYR A 329 2.44 -9.71 14.63
CA TYR A 329 3.16 -8.44 14.55
C TYR A 329 2.97 -7.68 13.24
N ALA A 330 2.58 -8.38 12.16
CA ALA A 330 2.26 -7.83 10.84
C ALA A 330 0.77 -7.45 10.70
N GLY A 331 -0.01 -7.59 11.77
CA GLY A 331 -1.42 -7.21 11.82
C GLY A 331 -2.35 -8.40 12.03
N GLU A 332 -3.47 -8.13 12.70
CA GLU A 332 -4.56 -9.06 12.93
C GLU A 332 -5.70 -8.79 11.95
N MET A 333 -6.30 -9.87 11.46
CA MET A 333 -7.44 -9.80 10.53
C MET A 333 -8.76 -9.77 11.29
N PHE A 334 -9.68 -8.95 10.81
CA PHE A 334 -11.04 -8.82 11.33
C PHE A 334 -12.03 -9.50 10.38
N SER A 335 -13.25 -9.76 10.88
CA SER A 335 -14.31 -10.25 10.01
C SER A 335 -14.54 -9.31 8.81
N PRO A 336 -14.89 -9.83 7.62
CA PRO A 336 -15.07 -9.03 6.40
C PRO A 336 -15.96 -7.79 6.61
N ARG A 337 -16.99 -7.93 7.45
CA ARG A 337 -17.88 -6.83 7.83
C ARG A 337 -17.19 -5.72 8.60
N LYS A 338 -16.43 -6.05 9.65
CA LYS A 338 -15.68 -5.05 10.43
C LYS A 338 -14.55 -4.44 9.58
N ALA A 339 -13.85 -5.27 8.81
CA ALA A 339 -12.80 -4.85 7.90
C ALA A 339 -13.30 -3.83 6.86
N THR A 340 -14.47 -4.07 6.25
CA THR A 340 -15.06 -3.14 5.26
C THR A 340 -15.46 -1.82 5.91
N ARG A 341 -16.06 -1.83 7.11
CA ARG A 341 -16.40 -0.61 7.84
C ARG A 341 -15.15 0.23 8.15
N LEU A 342 -14.05 -0.42 8.56
CA LEU A 342 -12.76 0.24 8.77
C LEU A 342 -12.19 0.81 7.46
N ALA A 343 -12.24 0.04 6.37
CA ALA A 343 -11.71 0.47 5.08
C ALA A 343 -12.46 1.68 4.49
N LEU A 344 -13.74 1.85 4.87
CA LEU A 344 -14.52 3.04 4.59
C LEU A 344 -14.10 4.27 5.43
N GLY A 345 -13.37 4.06 6.51
CA GLY A 345 -12.93 5.10 7.44
C GLY A 345 -13.80 5.25 8.68
N ASN A 346 -14.72 4.31 8.97
CA ASN A 346 -15.45 4.34 10.24
C ASN A 346 -14.49 4.04 11.40
N PRO A 347 -14.61 4.75 12.53
CA PRO A 347 -13.64 4.61 13.61
C PRO A 347 -13.84 3.30 14.38
N GLU A 348 -12.73 2.66 14.73
CA GLU A 348 -12.70 1.34 15.37
C GLU A 348 -13.52 1.28 16.66
N ASN A 349 -13.46 2.34 17.47
CA ASN A 349 -14.19 2.42 18.73
C ASN A 349 -15.72 2.44 18.56
N LYS A 350 -16.24 2.74 17.36
CA LYS A 350 -17.68 2.71 17.06
C LYS A 350 -18.12 1.41 16.38
N LEU A 351 -17.23 0.47 16.09
CA LEU A 351 -17.59 -0.77 15.37
C LEU A 351 -18.48 -1.74 16.16
N HIS A 352 -18.53 -1.61 17.50
CA HIS A 352 -19.45 -2.37 18.33
C HIS A 352 -20.91 -1.90 18.15
N LEU A 353 -21.12 -0.68 17.66
CA LEU A 353 -22.43 -0.14 17.36
C LEU A 353 -22.97 -0.74 16.04
N PRO A 354 -24.31 -0.82 15.89
CA PRO A 354 -24.94 -1.21 14.64
C PRO A 354 -24.52 -0.31 13.47
N THR A 355 -24.57 -0.84 12.24
CA THR A 355 -24.14 -0.11 11.03
C THR A 355 -24.98 1.11 10.69
N ILE A 356 -26.17 1.27 11.28
CA ILE A 356 -26.94 2.50 11.18
C ILE A 356 -26.23 3.71 11.83
N ALA A 357 -25.31 3.45 12.76
CA ALA A 357 -24.46 4.45 13.40
C ALA A 357 -23.15 4.72 12.64
N ASP A 358 -22.95 4.08 11.47
CA ASP A 358 -21.78 4.35 10.64
C ASP A 358 -21.81 5.78 10.12
N GLU A 359 -20.69 6.47 10.31
CA GLU A 359 -20.48 7.82 9.83
C GLU A 359 -20.24 7.85 8.32
N PHE A 360 -19.60 6.78 7.83
CA PHE A 360 -19.15 6.62 6.47
C PHE A 360 -19.80 5.39 5.86
N VAL A 361 -20.74 5.66 4.95
CA VAL A 361 -21.61 4.67 4.29
C VAL A 361 -21.45 4.71 2.79
N PHE A 362 -21.99 3.72 2.08
CA PHE A 362 -21.95 3.67 0.62
C PHE A 362 -23.06 4.51 -0.01
N PRO A 363 -22.85 5.08 -1.20
CA PRO A 363 -23.96 5.59 -2.00
C PRO A 363 -24.81 4.42 -2.49
N VAL A 364 -26.13 4.62 -2.64
CA VAL A 364 -27.05 3.57 -3.11
C VAL A 364 -26.68 3.01 -4.49
N LYS A 365 -26.16 3.87 -5.38
CA LYS A 365 -25.58 3.49 -6.67
C LYS A 365 -24.11 3.86 -6.68
N ILE A 366 -23.24 2.85 -6.69
CA ILE A 366 -21.80 3.04 -6.81
C ILE A 366 -21.44 3.16 -8.30
N PRO A 367 -20.70 4.20 -8.72
CA PRO A 367 -20.25 4.33 -10.10
C PRO A 367 -19.38 3.16 -10.57
N GLU A 368 -19.39 2.85 -11.87
CA GLU A 368 -18.59 1.76 -12.43
C GLU A 368 -17.08 1.98 -12.33
N TRP A 369 -16.65 3.25 -12.32
CA TRP A 369 -15.24 3.62 -12.19
C TRP A 369 -14.68 3.39 -10.77
N SER A 370 -15.53 3.24 -9.76
CA SER A 370 -15.12 3.17 -8.36
C SER A 370 -14.64 1.78 -7.97
N ILE A 371 -13.56 1.69 -7.19
CA ILE A 371 -13.05 0.44 -6.58
C ILE A 371 -14.07 -0.21 -5.63
N TRP A 372 -15.11 0.53 -5.24
CA TRP A 372 -16.21 0.04 -4.42
C TRP A 372 -17.32 -0.62 -5.25
N ASN A 373 -17.24 -0.56 -6.58
CA ASN A 373 -18.17 -1.27 -7.45
C ASN A 373 -17.86 -2.77 -7.44
N LEU A 374 -18.88 -3.61 -7.51
CA LEU A 374 -18.71 -5.06 -7.61
C LEU A 374 -18.07 -5.49 -8.93
N ASN A 375 -18.45 -4.82 -10.00
CA ASN A 375 -17.98 -5.12 -11.35
C ASN A 375 -16.74 -4.27 -11.69
N TYR A 376 -16.09 -3.68 -10.68
CA TYR A 376 -14.86 -2.94 -10.89
C TYR A 376 -13.81 -3.88 -11.46
N LYS A 377 -13.35 -3.60 -12.68
CA LYS A 377 -12.27 -4.34 -13.32
C LYS A 377 -10.97 -3.59 -13.14
N ASN A 378 -9.98 -4.26 -12.58
CA ASN A 378 -8.65 -3.70 -12.44
C ASN A 378 -7.97 -3.60 -13.83
N ILE A 379 -6.80 -2.95 -13.89
CA ILE A 379 -6.06 -2.72 -15.14
C ILE A 379 -5.64 -4.04 -15.79
N LEU A 380 -5.31 -5.06 -15.00
CA LEU A 380 -4.88 -6.37 -15.51
C LEU A 380 -6.07 -7.09 -16.15
N GLU A 381 -7.22 -7.12 -15.47
CA GLU A 381 -8.46 -7.71 -15.99
C GLU A 381 -8.93 -7.02 -17.28
N ARG A 382 -8.88 -5.69 -17.33
CA ARG A 382 -9.24 -4.94 -18.55
C ARG A 382 -8.32 -5.28 -19.73
N LYS A 383 -7.01 -5.41 -19.48
CA LYS A 383 -6.05 -5.82 -20.52
C LYS A 383 -6.28 -7.25 -20.98
N GLU A 384 -6.54 -8.18 -20.06
CA GLU A 384 -6.86 -9.57 -20.41
C GLU A 384 -8.13 -9.64 -21.31
N GLU A 385 -9.15 -8.83 -21.01
CA GLU A 385 -10.37 -8.75 -21.84
C GLU A 385 -10.13 -8.11 -23.20
N GLU A 386 -9.36 -7.03 -23.27
CA GLU A 386 -8.96 -6.40 -24.54
C GLU A 386 -8.15 -7.38 -25.42
N GLU A 387 -7.21 -8.12 -24.83
CA GLU A 387 -6.45 -9.16 -25.54
C GLU A 387 -7.36 -10.30 -26.02
N GLU A 388 -8.33 -10.73 -25.20
CA GLU A 388 -9.30 -11.75 -25.59
C GLU A 388 -10.20 -11.30 -26.74
N LEU A 389 -10.66 -10.05 -26.74
CA LEU A 389 -11.43 -9.44 -27.83
C LEU A 389 -10.62 -9.37 -29.12
N ILE A 390 -9.37 -8.92 -29.05
CA ILE A 390 -8.47 -8.88 -30.22
C ILE A 390 -8.26 -10.29 -30.79
N LEU A 391 -8.06 -11.30 -29.94
CA LEU A 391 -7.92 -12.69 -30.38
C LEU A 391 -9.20 -13.22 -31.02
N GLU A 392 -10.37 -12.86 -30.50
CA GLU A 392 -11.67 -13.23 -31.08
C GLU A 392 -11.89 -12.57 -32.44
N GLU A 393 -11.56 -11.28 -32.58
CA GLU A 393 -11.60 -10.60 -33.87
C GLU A 393 -10.64 -11.20 -34.90
N ARG A 394 -9.43 -11.61 -34.46
CA ARG A 394 -8.40 -12.16 -35.36
C ARG A 394 -8.62 -13.61 -35.77
N PHE A 395 -9.12 -14.44 -34.86
CA PHE A 395 -9.15 -15.90 -35.04
C PHE A 395 -10.55 -16.51 -35.02
N GLY A 396 -11.59 -15.77 -34.59
CA GLY A 396 -12.97 -16.25 -34.53
C GLY A 396 -13.07 -17.62 -33.83
N ALA A 397 -13.66 -18.60 -34.51
CA ALA A 397 -13.81 -19.97 -34.00
C ALA A 397 -12.48 -20.76 -33.87
N PHE A 398 -11.37 -20.25 -34.42
CA PHE A 398 -10.04 -20.86 -34.39
C PHE A 398 -9.11 -20.26 -33.32
N LYS A 399 -9.68 -19.61 -32.29
CA LYS A 399 -8.92 -19.06 -31.15
C LYS A 399 -8.06 -20.18 -30.54
N PRO A 400 -6.72 -20.00 -30.42
CA PRO A 400 -5.90 -20.98 -29.73
C PRO A 400 -6.34 -21.09 -28.27
N PRO A 401 -6.40 -22.31 -27.67
CA PRO A 401 -6.78 -22.49 -26.29
C PRO A 401 -5.85 -21.68 -25.36
N LYS A 402 -6.39 -21.16 -24.25
CA LYS A 402 -5.66 -20.33 -23.29
C LYS A 402 -4.32 -20.99 -22.94
N SER A 403 -3.20 -20.45 -23.42
CA SER A 403 -1.90 -20.96 -23.01
C SER A 403 -1.70 -20.66 -21.51
N PRO A 404 -1.38 -21.64 -20.67
CA PRO A 404 -1.10 -21.39 -19.25
C PRO A 404 0.18 -20.56 -19.02
N ILE A 405 0.86 -20.14 -20.10
CA ILE A 405 2.24 -19.70 -20.10
C ILE A 405 2.40 -18.28 -19.53
N ILE A 406 1.38 -17.42 -19.67
CA ILE A 406 1.44 -16.02 -19.20
C ILE A 406 1.29 -15.95 -17.67
N LYS A 407 0.40 -16.75 -17.08
CA LYS A 407 0.25 -16.85 -15.60
C LYS A 407 1.42 -17.59 -14.96
N LYS A 408 2.00 -18.60 -15.65
CA LYS A 408 3.14 -19.39 -15.15
C LYS A 408 4.45 -18.61 -15.14
N ARG A 409 4.72 -17.73 -16.12
CA ARG A 409 5.95 -16.90 -16.12
C ARG A 409 5.99 -15.90 -14.95
N HIS A 410 4.88 -15.22 -14.68
CA HIS A 410 4.79 -14.26 -13.59
C HIS A 410 4.83 -14.92 -12.20
N ALA A 411 4.25 -16.13 -12.06
CA ALA A 411 4.28 -16.90 -10.81
C ALA A 411 5.65 -17.60 -10.58
N ALA A 412 6.29 -18.11 -11.63
CA ALA A 412 7.60 -18.77 -11.52
C ALA A 412 8.74 -17.77 -11.24
N GLU A 413 8.66 -16.53 -11.76
CA GLU A 413 9.59 -15.45 -11.41
C GLU A 413 9.44 -14.96 -9.96
N LEU A 414 8.28 -15.17 -9.33
CA LEU A 414 8.06 -14.85 -7.92
C LEU A 414 8.57 -15.94 -6.95
N ILE A 415 8.69 -17.21 -7.37
CA ILE A 415 8.87 -18.35 -6.44
C ILE A 415 10.15 -19.18 -6.71
N GLY A 416 10.80 -19.07 -7.87
CA GLY A 416 12.17 -19.56 -8.05
C GLY A 416 12.38 -21.09 -8.02
N ILE A 417 11.38 -21.91 -8.36
CA ILE A 417 11.51 -23.38 -8.47
C ILE A 417 10.82 -23.86 -9.77
N PRO A 418 11.41 -24.81 -10.55
CA PRO A 418 10.79 -25.38 -11.73
C PRO A 418 9.83 -26.53 -11.37
N LEU A 419 8.60 -26.55 -11.90
CA LEU A 419 7.63 -27.65 -11.74
C LEU A 419 7.27 -28.26 -13.10
N SER A 420 7.08 -29.59 -13.14
CA SER A 420 6.84 -30.42 -14.33
C SER A 420 5.37 -30.48 -14.76
N GLU A 421 5.13 -30.82 -16.03
CA GLU A 421 3.86 -30.63 -16.74
C GLU A 421 2.70 -31.55 -16.32
N GLY A 422 2.95 -32.60 -15.53
CA GLY A 422 1.97 -33.67 -15.25
C GLY A 422 0.92 -33.36 -14.17
N GLU A 423 1.17 -32.43 -13.24
CA GLU A 423 0.26 -32.15 -12.11
C GLU A 423 -0.84 -31.12 -12.47
N ALA A 424 -0.76 -30.49 -13.65
CA ALA A 424 -1.62 -29.40 -14.07
C ALA A 424 -2.96 -29.83 -14.71
N GLU A 425 -3.09 -31.08 -15.13
CA GLU A 425 -4.28 -31.57 -15.87
C GLU A 425 -5.45 -31.97 -14.96
N GLU A 426 -5.21 -32.32 -13.70
CA GLU A 426 -6.26 -32.84 -12.81
C GLU A 426 -7.12 -31.73 -12.16
N ILE A 427 -6.57 -30.52 -12.01
CA ILE A 427 -7.25 -29.36 -11.40
C ILE A 427 -8.17 -28.64 -12.42
N GLY A 428 -7.92 -28.80 -13.72
CA GLY A 428 -8.70 -28.13 -14.77
C GLY A 428 -10.13 -28.64 -14.94
N LYS A 429 -10.38 -29.92 -14.61
CA LYS A 429 -11.68 -30.56 -14.87
C LYS A 429 -12.80 -30.14 -13.91
N THR A 430 -12.48 -29.62 -12.73
CA THR A 430 -13.48 -29.19 -11.73
C THR A 430 -13.97 -27.75 -11.91
N PHE A 431 -13.34 -26.95 -12.78
CA PHE A 431 -13.69 -25.54 -12.98
C PHE A 431 -14.70 -25.30 -14.11
N GLU A 432 -14.75 -26.18 -15.12
CA GLU A 432 -15.61 -26.04 -16.30
C GLU A 432 -17.10 -26.33 -16.06
N GLU A 433 -17.45 -27.07 -14.99
CA GLU A 433 -18.85 -27.43 -14.72
C GLU A 433 -19.69 -26.28 -14.11
N LYS A 434 -19.07 -25.21 -13.58
CA LYS A 434 -19.81 -24.14 -12.87
C LYS A 434 -20.17 -22.91 -13.71
N ASN A 435 -19.59 -22.72 -14.90
CA ASN A 435 -19.72 -21.45 -15.65
C ASN A 435 -20.73 -21.47 -16.83
N LYS A 436 -21.58 -22.49 -16.95
CA LYS A 436 -22.49 -22.65 -18.11
C LYS A 436 -23.84 -21.92 -18.06
N LYS A 437 -24.09 -21.01 -17.11
CA LYS A 437 -25.37 -20.27 -17.05
C LYS A 437 -25.19 -18.79 -16.71
N ARG A 438 -25.11 -17.94 -17.75
CA ARG A 438 -25.81 -16.64 -17.88
C ARG A 438 -25.36 -15.92 -19.17
N ARG A 439 -26.31 -15.70 -20.09
CA ARG A 439 -26.14 -14.92 -21.33
C ARG A 439 -26.91 -13.60 -21.23
N PHE A 440 -26.24 -12.55 -21.71
CA PHE A 440 -26.57 -11.19 -22.18
C PHE A 440 -28.01 -10.66 -22.31
N SER A 441 -28.17 -9.35 -22.05
CA SER A 441 -28.83 -8.39 -22.96
C SER A 441 -28.45 -6.91 -22.69
N GLU A 442 -27.84 -6.31 -23.70
CA GLU A 442 -27.89 -4.93 -24.26
C GLU A 442 -27.82 -3.63 -23.43
N VAL A 443 -27.14 -2.66 -24.08
CA VAL A 443 -26.64 -1.35 -23.64
C VAL A 443 -27.55 -0.25 -24.19
N GLU A 444 -27.84 0.77 -23.39
CA GLU A 444 -28.23 2.09 -23.92
C GLU A 444 -27.51 3.23 -23.20
N THR A 445 -26.89 4.07 -24.01
CA THR A 445 -26.11 5.26 -23.67
C THR A 445 -27.01 6.47 -23.43
N GLY A 446 -26.81 7.20 -22.32
CA GLY A 446 -27.48 8.47 -22.07
C GLY A 446 -26.62 9.42 -21.24
N LEU A 447 -26.00 10.40 -21.91
CA LEU A 447 -25.37 11.55 -21.27
C LEU A 447 -26.45 12.51 -20.74
N THR A 448 -26.56 12.63 -19.42
CA THR A 448 -27.10 13.83 -18.77
C THR A 448 -26.44 14.03 -17.42
N THR A 449 -25.85 15.21 -17.21
CA THR A 449 -25.33 15.68 -15.92
C THR A 449 -26.49 16.00 -14.96
N PRO A 450 -26.52 15.46 -13.72
CA PRO A 450 -27.44 15.95 -12.71
C PRO A 450 -26.73 16.90 -11.73
N LYS A 451 -27.29 18.11 -11.64
CA LYS A 451 -27.13 19.04 -10.54
C LYS A 451 -27.61 18.38 -9.23
N ASN A 452 -26.87 18.59 -8.14
CA ASN A 452 -27.27 18.36 -6.73
C ASN A 452 -27.96 17.02 -6.42
N GLY A 453 -27.18 15.94 -6.33
CA GLY A 453 -27.68 14.62 -5.91
C GLY A 453 -27.58 14.39 -4.40
N ILE A 454 -28.73 14.41 -3.72
CA ILE A 454 -28.89 13.68 -2.44
C ILE A 454 -28.82 12.19 -2.81
N TYR A 455 -27.64 11.59 -2.75
CA TYR A 455 -27.52 10.14 -2.82
C TYR A 455 -28.21 9.57 -1.59
N SER A 456 -29.27 8.78 -1.79
CA SER A 456 -29.73 7.87 -0.74
C SER A 456 -28.53 7.04 -0.29
N ARG A 457 -28.38 6.91 1.03
CA ARG A 457 -27.24 6.25 1.68
C ARG A 457 -27.61 4.82 2.02
N MET A 458 -26.65 3.90 1.89
CA MET A 458 -26.82 2.47 2.18
C MET A 458 -25.81 2.03 3.23
N SER A 459 -26.28 1.36 4.29
CA SER A 459 -25.40 0.84 5.34
C SER A 459 -24.43 -0.20 4.77
N CYS A 460 -23.32 -0.43 5.47
CA CYS A 460 -22.35 -1.45 5.07
C CYS A 460 -22.99 -2.85 4.98
N ASP A 461 -23.94 -3.15 5.86
CA ASP A 461 -24.64 -4.45 5.87
C ASP A 461 -25.58 -4.61 4.70
N ASP A 462 -26.40 -3.59 4.45
CA ASP A 462 -27.33 -3.59 3.32
C ASP A 462 -26.55 -3.67 2.01
N TRP A 463 -25.39 -3.02 1.96
CA TRP A 463 -24.45 -3.13 0.85
C TRP A 463 -23.96 -4.59 0.71
N MET A 464 -23.35 -5.19 1.74
CA MET A 464 -22.85 -6.57 1.65
C MET A 464 -23.97 -7.59 1.33
N ARG A 465 -25.19 -7.40 1.84
CA ARG A 465 -26.35 -8.26 1.55
C ARG A 465 -26.86 -8.11 0.14
N LYS A 466 -27.10 -6.87 -0.32
CA LYS A 466 -27.54 -6.57 -1.70
C LYS A 466 -26.60 -7.18 -2.73
N TYR A 467 -25.34 -7.33 -2.36
CA TYR A 467 -24.27 -7.78 -3.21
C TYR A 467 -23.79 -9.22 -2.92
N GLY A 468 -24.54 -10.00 -2.13
CA GLY A 468 -24.35 -11.46 -1.98
C GLY A 468 -23.10 -11.87 -1.20
N MET A 469 -22.51 -10.96 -0.42
CA MET A 469 -21.30 -11.22 0.38
C MET A 469 -21.58 -11.61 1.83
N ASP A 470 -22.85 -11.60 2.24
CA ASP A 470 -23.28 -12.09 3.54
C ASP A 470 -23.40 -13.63 3.48
N LYS A 471 -22.28 -14.35 3.63
CA LYS A 471 -22.27 -15.79 3.93
C LYS A 471 -22.37 -16.03 5.44
N SER A 472 -23.27 -15.31 6.12
CA SER A 472 -23.64 -15.62 7.50
C SER A 472 -25.04 -16.22 7.53
N ASN A 473 -25.09 -17.53 7.31
CA ASN A 473 -25.94 -18.44 8.09
C ASN A 473 -25.01 -19.38 8.85
#